data_AF-A0A084VLX5-F1
#
_entry.id   AF-A0A084VLX5-F1
#
_cell.length_a   1.000
_cell.length_b   1.000
_cell.length_c   1.000
_cell.angle_alpha   90.00
_cell.angle_beta   90.00
_cell.angle_gamma   90.00
#
_symmetry.space_group_name_H-M   'P 1'
#
loop_
_entity.id
_entity.type
_entity.pdbx_description
1 polymer ?
#
loop_
_entity_poly.entity_id
_entity_poly.type
_entity_poly.pdbx_seq_one_letter_code
_entity_poly.pdbx_strand_id
1 'polypeptide(L)'
;MVYTIHMEENFYNVPIRTSLLEYLLFSFCMIWTCYLGAYVSGTKLMALFNFISYCIVYFHLVVIKIEETTRTKSIRENEKTIVMMHCKALRCAELMISITAPVLLQQLILCVLIWSTMLLYFTVSSAQVARAIYNCKWEQQPPNTMKYLQLILLRAQKHVGITAGRFCLVDMEQFRKLVNTTYSVYIVLKDQF
;
A
#
# COMPACT_ATOMS: atom_id res chain seq x y z
N MET A 1 27.84 -28.23 19.82
CA MET A 1 26.65 -27.54 20.36
C MET A 1 26.56 -26.18 19.67
N VAL A 2 25.64 -26.03 18.73
CA VAL A 2 25.41 -24.77 18.01
C VAL A 2 24.67 -23.85 18.98
N TYR A 3 25.28 -22.74 19.36
CA TYR A 3 24.67 -21.76 20.26
C TYR A 3 23.67 -20.93 19.44
N THR A 4 22.44 -21.44 19.34
CA THR A 4 21.35 -20.76 18.64
C THR A 4 20.88 -19.58 19.49
N ILE A 5 21.02 -18.37 18.97
CA ILE A 5 20.57 -17.15 19.65
C ILE A 5 19.04 -17.17 19.67
N HIS A 6 18.46 -17.34 20.86
CA HIS A 6 17.02 -17.54 21.13
C HIS A 6 16.08 -16.46 20.53
N MET A 7 16.61 -15.33 20.07
CA MET A 7 15.81 -14.25 19.47
C MET A 7 15.37 -14.53 18.03
N GLU A 8 16.00 -15.46 17.30
CA GLU A 8 15.61 -15.75 15.90
C GLU A 8 14.46 -16.76 15.75
N GLU A 9 14.15 -17.54 16.79
CA GLU A 9 13.28 -18.72 16.62
C GLU A 9 11.77 -18.39 16.75
N ASN A 10 11.40 -17.35 17.51
CA ASN A 10 10.01 -17.20 17.96
C ASN A 10 9.20 -16.06 17.34
N PHE A 11 9.81 -15.09 16.65
CA PHE A 11 9.04 -13.89 16.26
C PHE A 11 8.21 -14.05 14.98
N TYR A 12 8.50 -15.05 14.13
CA TYR A 12 7.76 -15.26 12.88
C TYR A 12 7.30 -16.68 12.60
N ASN A 13 7.78 -17.71 13.30
CA ASN A 13 7.37 -19.11 13.13
C ASN A 13 7.37 -19.64 11.67
N VAL A 14 7.97 -18.90 10.74
CA VAL A 14 8.20 -19.33 9.37
C VAL A 14 9.48 -20.14 9.41
N PRO A 15 9.46 -21.44 9.07
CA PRO A 15 10.66 -22.23 9.01
C PRO A 15 11.51 -21.69 7.85
N ILE A 16 12.45 -20.79 8.11
CA ILE A 16 13.43 -20.30 7.12
C ILE A 16 14.42 -21.45 6.78
N ARG A 17 14.05 -22.72 6.97
CA ARG A 17 14.87 -23.90 6.71
C ARG A 17 14.52 -24.46 5.32
N THR A 18 15.43 -24.21 4.38
CA THR A 18 15.88 -25.21 3.39
C THR A 18 14.97 -25.57 2.21
N SER A 19 14.28 -24.62 1.56
CA SER A 19 13.76 -24.88 0.21
C SER A 19 13.80 -23.67 -0.72
N LEU A 20 14.46 -23.84 -1.86
CA LEU A 20 14.43 -22.93 -3.02
C LEU A 20 12.99 -22.64 -3.47
N LEU A 21 12.05 -23.55 -3.18
CA LEU A 21 10.64 -23.44 -3.51
C LEU A 21 9.93 -22.33 -2.73
N GLU A 22 10.21 -22.15 -1.44
CA GLU A 22 9.61 -21.06 -0.64
C GLU A 22 10.08 -19.69 -1.15
N TYR A 23 11.34 -19.61 -1.60
CA TYR A 23 11.88 -18.40 -2.22
C TYR A 23 11.21 -18.12 -3.58
N LEU A 24 10.99 -19.16 -4.40
CA LEU A 24 10.27 -19.03 -5.67
C LEU A 24 8.82 -18.61 -5.46
N LEU A 25 8.11 -19.20 -4.49
CA LEU A 25 6.74 -18.81 -4.13
C LEU A 25 6.69 -17.36 -3.64
N PHE A 26 7.64 -16.95 -2.81
CA PHE A 26 7.74 -15.57 -2.34
C PHE A 26 8.03 -14.59 -3.49
N SER A 27 8.95 -14.94 -4.39
CA SER A 27 9.27 -14.15 -5.58
C SER A 27 8.07 -14.02 -6.52
N PHE A 28 7.34 -15.11 -6.76
CA PHE A 28 6.11 -15.11 -7.55
C PHE A 28 5.03 -14.21 -6.92
N CYS A 29 4.85 -14.30 -5.59
CA CYS A 29 3.95 -13.43 -4.84
C CYS A 29 4.34 -11.95 -4.98
N MET A 30 5.63 -11.62 -4.88
CA MET A 30 6.12 -10.25 -5.09
C MET A 30 5.84 -9.76 -6.51
N ILE A 31 6.15 -10.55 -7.54
CA ILE A 31 5.87 -10.20 -8.95
C ILE A 31 4.37 -9.97 -9.15
N TRP A 32 3.53 -10.84 -8.58
CA TRP A 32 2.08 -10.69 -8.59
C TRP A 32 1.62 -9.40 -7.91
N THR A 33 2.15 -9.05 -6.74
CA THR A 33 1.81 -7.79 -6.06
C THR A 33 2.26 -6.56 -6.85
N CYS A 34 3.42 -6.61 -7.51
CA CYS A 34 3.89 -5.54 -8.38
C CYS A 34 3.02 -5.38 -9.62
N TYR A 35 2.59 -6.49 -10.24
CA TYR A 35 1.68 -6.49 -11.39
C TYR A 35 0.32 -5.88 -11.03
N LEU A 36 -0.27 -6.30 -9.91
CA LEU A 36 -1.51 -5.72 -9.41
C LEU A 36 -1.35 -4.24 -9.05
N GLY A 37 -0.20 -3.84 -8.47
CA GLY A 37 0.11 -2.45 -8.19
C GLY A 37 0.17 -1.59 -9.45
N ALA A 38 0.80 -2.08 -10.52
CA ALA A 38 0.83 -1.41 -11.81
C ALA A 38 -0.57 -1.31 -12.44
N TYR A 39 -1.35 -2.39 -12.37
CA TYR A 39 -2.74 -2.40 -12.83
C TYR A 39 -3.59 -1.35 -12.10
N VAL A 40 -3.52 -1.28 -10.77
CA VAL A 40 -4.31 -0.32 -10.00
C VAL A 40 -3.84 1.13 -10.18
N SER A 41 -2.55 1.33 -10.42
CA SER A 41 -2.02 2.64 -10.85
C SER A 41 -2.67 3.10 -12.15
N GLY A 42 -2.85 2.18 -13.10
CA GLY A 42 -3.59 2.40 -14.34
C GLY A 42 -5.08 2.70 -14.12
N THR A 43 -5.77 1.90 -13.29
CA THR A 43 -7.19 2.13 -13.00
C THR A 43 -7.42 3.46 -12.29
N LYS A 44 -6.50 3.88 -11.41
CA LYS A 44 -6.55 5.18 -10.71
C LYS A 44 -6.44 6.34 -11.71
N LEU A 45 -5.50 6.25 -12.66
CA LEU A 45 -5.34 7.24 -13.71
C LEU A 45 -6.62 7.32 -14.58
N MET A 46 -7.16 6.17 -14.99
CA MET A 46 -8.40 6.10 -15.77
C MET A 46 -9.61 6.66 -15.02
N ALA A 47 -9.70 6.44 -13.70
CA ALA A 47 -10.76 7.02 -12.87
C ALA A 47 -10.66 8.56 -12.82
N LEU A 48 -9.45 9.11 -12.67
CA LEU A 48 -9.22 10.56 -12.70
C LEU A 48 -9.58 11.15 -14.07
N PHE A 49 -9.16 10.52 -15.17
CA PHE A 49 -9.52 10.97 -16.52
C PHE A 49 -11.03 10.93 -16.77
N ASN A 50 -11.70 9.86 -16.33
CA ASN A 50 -13.15 9.77 -16.39
C ASN A 50 -13.79 10.92 -15.60
N PHE A 51 -13.38 11.14 -14.35
CA PHE A 51 -13.90 12.24 -13.51
C PHE A 51 -13.75 13.61 -14.19
N ILE A 52 -12.58 13.89 -14.75
CA ILE A 52 -12.31 15.15 -15.46
C ILE A 52 -13.23 15.29 -16.69
N SER A 53 -13.34 14.23 -17.49
CA SER A 53 -14.20 14.22 -18.68
C SER A 53 -15.67 14.40 -18.32
N TYR A 54 -16.14 13.79 -17.23
CA TYR A 54 -17.49 13.95 -16.70
C TYR A 54 -17.75 15.39 -16.24
N CYS A 55 -16.84 15.99 -15.46
CA CYS A 55 -16.96 17.39 -15.06
C CYS A 55 -17.09 18.31 -16.28
N ILE A 56 -16.27 18.09 -17.32
CA ILE A 56 -16.31 18.88 -18.56
C ILE A 56 -17.66 18.74 -19.27
N VAL A 57 -18.15 17.51 -19.48
CA VAL A 57 -19.45 17.26 -20.13
C VAL A 57 -20.59 17.87 -19.33
N TYR A 58 -20.54 17.78 -18.00
CA TYR A 58 -21.56 18.34 -17.12
C TYR A 58 -21.60 19.88 -17.22
N PHE A 59 -20.45 20.56 -17.14
CA PHE A 59 -20.39 22.01 -17.33
C PHE A 59 -20.91 22.42 -18.70
N HIS A 60 -20.56 21.68 -19.75
CA HIS A 60 -21.02 21.96 -21.11
C HIS A 60 -22.54 21.79 -21.26
N LEU A 61 -23.10 20.76 -20.61
CA LEU A 61 -24.54 20.52 -20.58
C LEU A 61 -25.29 21.62 -19.82
N VAL A 62 -24.73 22.12 -18.72
CA VAL A 62 -25.29 23.28 -17.99
C VAL A 62 -25.28 24.53 -18.86
N VAL A 63 -24.19 24.82 -19.57
CA VAL A 63 -24.05 26.00 -20.45
C VAL A 63 -25.08 25.97 -21.58
N ILE A 64 -25.20 24.87 -22.32
CA ILE A 64 -26.19 24.73 -23.40
C ILE A 64 -27.61 24.94 -22.88
N LYS A 65 -27.92 24.40 -21.70
CA LYS A 65 -29.25 24.54 -21.11
C LYS A 65 -29.57 25.97 -20.70
N ILE A 66 -28.59 26.71 -20.17
CA ILE A 66 -28.74 28.13 -19.80
C ILE A 66 -29.04 28.98 -21.04
N GLU A 67 -28.39 28.68 -22.17
CA GLU A 67 -28.62 29.39 -23.45
C GLU A 67 -30.03 29.13 -24.00
N GLU A 68 -30.48 27.87 -23.98
CA GLU A 68 -31.83 27.47 -24.37
C GLU A 68 -32.92 28.12 -23.48
N THR A 69 -32.62 28.24 -22.19
CA THR A 69 -33.48 28.89 -21.19
C THR A 69 -33.54 30.41 -21.36
N THR A 70 -32.43 31.04 -21.77
CA THR A 70 -32.39 32.48 -22.07
C THR A 70 -33.21 32.80 -23.34
N ARG A 71 -33.28 31.86 -24.28
CA ARG A 71 -34.04 31.99 -25.52
C ARG A 71 -35.56 31.82 -25.32
N THR A 72 -35.97 31.02 -24.35
CA THR A 72 -37.38 30.69 -24.09
C THR A 72 -37.89 31.44 -22.86
N LYS A 73 -38.59 32.57 -23.06
CA LYS A 73 -39.16 33.42 -21.98
C LYS A 73 -40.32 32.73 -21.21
N SER A 74 -40.07 31.66 -20.46
CA SER A 74 -41.05 30.97 -19.61
C SER A 74 -40.57 30.93 -18.15
N ILE A 75 -40.91 31.97 -17.38
CA ILE A 75 -40.43 32.20 -16.01
C ILE A 75 -40.79 31.06 -15.03
N ARG A 76 -41.81 30.24 -15.34
CA ARG A 76 -42.32 29.16 -14.47
C ARG A 76 -41.71 27.78 -14.75
N GLU A 77 -41.11 27.55 -15.93
CA GLU A 77 -40.42 26.28 -16.25
C GLU A 77 -38.97 26.26 -15.75
N ASN A 78 -38.38 27.43 -15.50
CA ASN A 78 -36.97 27.56 -15.10
C ASN A 78 -36.68 26.93 -13.73
N GLU A 79 -37.52 27.14 -12.72
CA GLU A 79 -37.28 26.60 -11.37
C GLU A 79 -37.28 25.06 -11.36
N LYS A 80 -38.28 24.44 -11.99
CA LYS A 80 -38.35 22.98 -12.12
C LYS A 80 -37.18 22.41 -12.93
N THR A 81 -36.73 23.14 -13.94
CA THR A 81 -35.61 22.72 -14.80
C THR A 81 -34.27 22.81 -14.06
N ILE A 82 -34.05 23.86 -13.27
CA ILE A 82 -32.85 24.02 -12.43
C ILE A 82 -32.80 22.92 -11.36
N VAL A 83 -33.92 22.66 -10.67
CA VAL A 83 -34.01 21.58 -9.69
C VAL A 83 -33.80 20.21 -10.36
N MET A 84 -34.37 19.98 -11.54
CA MET A 84 -34.17 18.75 -12.32
C MET A 84 -32.69 18.56 -12.71
N MET A 85 -32.01 19.63 -13.13
CA MET A 85 -30.58 19.57 -13.48
C MET A 85 -29.73 19.27 -12.26
N HIS A 86 -30.00 19.92 -11.13
CA HIS A 86 -29.29 19.68 -9.88
C HIS A 86 -29.52 18.27 -9.33
N CYS A 87 -30.75 17.75 -9.38
CA CYS A 87 -31.08 16.37 -9.01
C CYS A 87 -30.37 15.34 -9.89
N LYS A 88 -30.28 15.58 -11.21
CA LYS A 88 -29.54 14.71 -12.12
C LYS A 88 -28.03 14.74 -11.86
N ALA A 89 -27.47 15.90 -11.52
CA ALA A 89 -26.09 16.05 -11.10
C ALA A 89 -25.78 15.22 -9.85
N LEU A 90 -26.65 15.33 -8.84
CA LEU A 90 -26.50 14.64 -7.56
C LEU A 90 -26.56 13.12 -7.76
N ARG A 91 -27.51 12.64 -8.57
CA ARG A 91 -27.63 11.20 -8.90
C ARG A 91 -26.43 10.67 -9.70
N CYS A 92 -25.84 11.51 -10.56
CA CYS A 92 -24.63 11.16 -11.29
C CYS A 92 -23.39 11.15 -10.37
N ALA A 93 -23.31 12.11 -9.43
CA ALA A 93 -22.27 12.16 -8.42
C ALA A 93 -22.31 10.93 -7.50
N GLU A 94 -23.50 10.50 -7.07
CA GLU A 94 -23.69 9.26 -6.31
C GLU A 94 -23.21 8.02 -7.09
N LEU A 95 -23.52 7.94 -8.39
CA LEU A 95 -23.06 6.83 -9.24
C LEU A 95 -21.53 6.82 -9.37
N MET A 96 -20.93 8.00 -9.54
CA MET A 96 -19.47 8.17 -9.63
C MET A 96 -18.76 7.83 -8.32
N ILE A 97 -19.33 8.23 -7.18
CA ILE A 97 -18.83 7.86 -5.85
C ILE A 97 -18.96 6.35 -5.64
N SER A 98 -20.08 5.74 -6.03
CA SER A 98 -20.30 4.29 -5.94
C SER A 98 -19.28 3.48 -6.75
N ILE A 99 -18.85 3.97 -7.91
CA ILE A 99 -17.82 3.31 -8.73
C ILE A 99 -16.42 3.56 -8.15
N THR A 100 -16.18 4.73 -7.57
CA THR A 100 -14.85 5.14 -7.05
C THR A 100 -14.54 4.53 -5.67
N ALA A 101 -15.55 4.33 -4.82
CA ALA A 101 -15.42 3.75 -3.48
C ALA A 101 -14.70 2.39 -3.44
N PRO A 102 -15.09 1.37 -4.24
CA PRO A 102 -14.39 0.08 -4.24
C PRO A 102 -12.94 0.20 -4.74
N VAL A 103 -12.66 1.13 -5.67
CA VAL A 103 -11.29 1.38 -6.17
C VAL A 103 -10.39 1.92 -5.07
N LEU A 104 -10.88 2.85 -4.24
CA LEU A 104 -10.13 3.40 -3.11
C LEU A 104 -9.85 2.36 -2.02
N LEU A 105 -10.85 1.51 -1.72
CA LEU A 105 -10.68 0.42 -0.75
C LEU A 105 -9.67 -0.61 -1.25
N GLN A 106 -9.76 -0.99 -2.52
CA GLN A 106 -8.81 -1.91 -3.15
C GLN A 106 -7.38 -1.34 -3.16
N GLN A 107 -7.22 -0.02 -3.40
CA GLN A 107 -5.92 0.65 -3.32
C GLN A 107 -5.31 0.56 -1.92
N LEU A 108 -6.11 0.80 -0.88
CA LEU A 108 -5.62 0.76 0.49
C LEU A 108 -5.12 -0.64 0.85
N ILE A 109 -5.88 -1.67 0.50
CA ILE A 109 -5.50 -3.07 0.73
C ILE A 109 -4.20 -3.42 -0.01
N LEU A 110 -4.09 -3.06 -1.28
CA LEU A 110 -2.87 -3.34 -2.07
C LEU A 110 -1.65 -2.60 -1.54
N CYS A 111 -1.78 -1.35 -1.08
CA CYS A 111 -0.70 -0.64 -0.44
C CYS A 111 -0.22 -1.37 0.81
N VAL A 112 -1.14 -1.77 1.70
CA VAL A 112 -0.78 -2.51 2.92
C VAL A 112 -0.06 -3.82 2.59
N LEU A 113 -0.54 -4.54 1.57
CA LEU A 113 0.08 -5.78 1.11
C LEU A 113 1.49 -5.56 0.55
N ILE A 114 1.70 -4.58 -0.32
CA ILE A 114 3.01 -4.26 -0.91
C ILE A 114 4.02 -3.87 0.18
N TRP A 115 3.63 -3.01 1.12
CA TRP A 115 4.52 -2.61 2.21
C TRP A 115 4.84 -3.79 3.14
N SER A 116 3.84 -4.63 3.45
CA SER A 116 4.04 -5.83 4.25
C SER A 116 4.97 -6.84 3.56
N THR A 117 4.79 -7.13 2.27
CA THR A 117 5.65 -8.09 1.56
C THR A 117 7.07 -7.55 1.41
N MET A 118 7.23 -6.25 1.13
CA MET A 118 8.54 -5.60 1.04
C MET A 118 9.31 -5.67 2.37
N LEU A 119 8.67 -5.32 3.49
CA LEU A 119 9.29 -5.39 4.81
C LEU A 119 9.63 -6.84 5.21
N LEU A 120 8.82 -7.81 4.79
CA LEU A 120 9.02 -9.22 5.10
C LEU A 120 10.22 -9.76 4.33
N TYR A 121 10.31 -9.43 3.03
CA TYR A 121 11.47 -9.76 2.20
C TYR A 121 12.76 -9.27 2.82
N PHE A 122 12.78 -8.02 3.27
CA PHE A 122 13.96 -7.40 3.85
C PHE A 122 14.39 -8.08 5.15
N THR A 123 13.43 -8.40 6.01
CA THR A 123 13.66 -9.12 7.28
C THR A 123 14.21 -10.53 7.02
N VAL A 124 13.67 -11.25 6.04
CA VAL A 124 14.14 -12.59 5.68
C VAL A 124 15.52 -12.53 5.03
N SER A 125 15.75 -11.58 4.14
CA SER A 125 17.03 -11.42 3.45
C SER A 125 18.17 -11.05 4.40
N SER A 126 17.92 -10.22 5.42
CA SER A 126 18.95 -9.86 6.41
C SER A 126 19.32 -11.04 7.31
N ALA A 127 18.34 -11.84 7.73
CA ALA A 127 18.57 -13.06 8.51
C ALA A 127 19.39 -14.10 7.73
N GLN A 128 19.22 -14.18 6.41
CA GLN A 128 20.02 -15.07 5.55
C GLN A 128 21.50 -14.69 5.53
N VAL A 129 21.84 -13.40 5.55
CA VAL A 129 23.23 -12.93 5.61
C VAL A 129 23.91 -13.42 6.89
N ALA A 130 23.23 -13.31 8.04
CA ALA A 130 23.74 -13.82 9.31
C ALA A 130 23.99 -15.34 9.24
N ARG A 131 23.06 -16.10 8.65
CA ARG A 131 23.21 -17.55 8.48
C ARG A 131 24.32 -17.96 7.52
N ALA A 132 24.51 -17.24 6.42
CA ALA A 132 25.61 -17.50 5.49
C ALA A 132 26.97 -17.34 6.18
N ILE A 133 27.09 -16.35 7.07
CA ILE A 133 28.28 -16.12 7.89
C ILE A 133 28.47 -17.24 8.93
N TYR A 134 27.40 -17.71 9.58
CA TYR A 134 27.50 -18.86 10.48
C TYR A 134 27.95 -20.14 9.73
N ASN A 135 27.41 -20.39 8.53
CA ASN A 135 27.73 -21.57 7.74
C ASN A 135 29.15 -21.55 7.17
N CYS A 136 29.80 -20.39 7.03
CA CYS A 136 31.16 -20.30 6.52
C CYS A 136 32.24 -20.62 7.57
N LYS A 137 31.83 -21.08 8.77
CA LYS A 137 32.71 -21.38 9.91
C LYS A 137 33.65 -20.21 10.15
N TRP A 138 33.05 -19.03 10.34
CA TRP A 138 33.75 -17.76 10.49
C TRP A 138 34.83 -17.79 11.59
N GLU A 139 34.73 -18.73 12.55
CA GLU A 139 35.71 -18.98 13.61
C GLU A 139 37.04 -19.57 13.08
N GLN A 140 37.01 -20.22 11.92
CA GLN A 140 38.16 -20.89 11.30
C GLN A 140 38.83 -20.02 10.22
N GLN A 141 38.34 -18.80 10.00
CA GLN A 141 38.86 -17.88 9.00
C GLN A 141 40.09 -17.13 9.51
N PRO A 142 40.97 -16.64 8.60
CA PRO A 142 42.13 -15.85 9.00
C PRO A 142 41.72 -14.60 9.79
N PRO A 143 42.56 -14.13 10.73
CA PRO A 143 42.19 -13.14 11.75
C PRO A 143 41.74 -11.79 11.17
N ASN A 144 42.18 -11.43 9.97
CA ASN A 144 41.72 -10.21 9.29
C ASN A 144 40.26 -10.37 8.84
N THR A 145 39.93 -11.46 8.14
CA THR A 145 38.58 -11.79 7.64
C THR A 145 37.60 -12.07 8.78
N MET A 146 38.07 -12.72 9.85
CA MET A 146 37.27 -13.00 11.06
C MET A 146 36.69 -11.72 11.67
N LYS A 147 37.49 -10.66 11.81
CA LYS A 147 37.02 -9.36 12.33
C LYS A 147 35.94 -8.74 11.45
N TYR A 148 36.08 -8.82 10.12
CA TYR A 148 35.07 -8.31 9.20
C TYR A 148 33.76 -9.10 9.29
N LEU A 149 33.83 -10.43 9.34
CA LEU A 149 32.64 -11.29 9.48
C LEU A 149 31.92 -11.06 10.81
N GLN A 150 32.64 -10.89 11.91
CA GLN A 150 32.06 -10.52 13.21
C GLN A 150 31.31 -9.19 13.15
N LEU A 151 31.88 -8.17 12.51
CA LEU A 151 31.21 -6.87 12.34
C LEU A 151 29.94 -6.97 11.49
N ILE A 152 29.98 -7.75 10.41
CA ILE A 152 28.80 -7.97 9.55
C ILE A 152 27.72 -8.74 10.31
N LEU A 153 28.09 -9.76 11.08
CA LEU A 153 27.16 -10.54 11.89
C LEU A 153 26.47 -9.67 12.95
N LEU A 154 27.24 -8.84 13.66
CA LEU A 154 26.75 -7.93 14.69
C LEU A 154 25.83 -6.85 14.10
N ARG A 155 26.07 -6.43 12.84
CA ARG A 155 25.17 -5.54 12.11
C ARG A 155 23.93 -6.26 11.57
N ALA A 156 24.05 -7.51 11.11
CA ALA A 156 22.94 -8.29 10.57
C ALA A 156 21.89 -8.64 11.63
N GLN A 157 22.30 -8.70 12.90
CA GLN A 157 21.41 -8.88 14.06
C GLN A 157 20.63 -7.61 14.45
N LYS A 158 21.04 -6.44 13.96
CA LYS A 158 20.30 -5.19 14.19
C LYS A 158 19.05 -5.21 13.31
N HIS A 159 17.90 -4.84 13.88
CA HIS A 159 16.64 -4.73 13.13
C HIS A 159 16.86 -3.87 11.89
N VAL A 160 16.65 -4.47 10.72
CA VAL A 160 16.82 -3.78 9.45
C VAL A 160 15.47 -3.20 9.07
N GLY A 161 15.39 -1.87 9.06
CA GLY A 161 14.19 -1.13 8.67
C GLY A 161 14.52 -0.08 7.62
N ILE A 162 13.48 0.39 6.93
CA ILE A 162 13.60 1.47 5.94
C ILE A 162 13.45 2.79 6.69
N THR A 163 14.47 3.62 6.67
CA THR A 163 14.37 4.95 7.30
C THR A 163 13.61 5.91 6.38
N ALA A 164 12.37 6.24 6.74
CA ALA A 164 11.57 7.26 6.08
C ALA A 164 12.18 8.64 6.37
N GLY A 165 12.86 9.22 5.37
CA GLY A 165 13.35 10.61 5.40
C GLY A 165 14.30 10.98 6.54
N ARG A 166 14.95 9.99 7.20
CA ARG A 166 15.70 10.13 8.47
C ARG A 166 14.85 10.41 9.73
N PHE A 167 13.52 10.46 9.61
CA PHE A 167 12.63 10.76 10.72
C PHE A 167 12.14 9.51 11.45
N CYS A 168 11.89 8.42 10.72
CA CYS A 168 11.31 7.21 11.32
C CYS A 168 11.89 5.95 10.67
N LEU A 169 12.40 5.02 11.46
CA LEU A 169 12.85 3.72 10.98
C LEU A 169 11.64 2.79 10.90
N VAL A 170 11.18 2.50 9.68
CA VAL A 170 10.04 1.62 9.45
C VAL A 170 10.52 0.18 9.44
N ASP A 171 10.26 -0.52 10.54
CA ASP A 171 10.35 -1.97 10.63
C ASP A 171 8.94 -2.59 10.66
N MET A 172 8.87 -3.93 10.67
CA MET A 172 7.60 -4.66 10.70
C MET A 172 6.77 -4.39 11.97
N GLU A 173 7.40 -4.16 13.11
CA GLU A 173 6.72 -3.91 14.37
C GLU A 173 6.06 -2.52 14.35
N GLN A 174 6.79 -1.52 13.88
CA GLN A 174 6.29 -0.16 13.70
C GLN A 174 5.18 -0.09 12.65
N PHE A 175 5.33 -0.82 11.54
CA PHE A 175 4.28 -0.91 10.54
C PHE A 175 2.99 -1.52 11.11
N ARG A 176 3.10 -2.61 11.90
CA ARG A 176 1.95 -3.19 12.61
C ARG A 176 1.30 -2.19 13.58
N LYS A 177 2.10 -1.48 14.37
CA LYS A 177 1.60 -0.43 15.29
C LYS A 177 0.88 0.68 14.53
N LEU A 178 1.42 1.12 13.40
CA LEU A 178 0.82 2.13 12.53
C LEU A 178 -0.55 1.69 12.02
N VAL A 179 -0.65 0.46 11.48
CA VAL A 179 -1.92 -0.09 10.97
C VAL A 179 -2.95 -0.22 12.10
N ASN A 180 -2.55 -0.72 13.27
CA ASN A 180 -3.45 -0.86 14.42
C ASN A 180 -3.96 0.50 14.94
N THR A 181 -3.07 1.49 15.01
CA THR A 181 -3.43 2.85 15.41
C THR A 181 -4.42 3.47 14.41
N THR A 182 -4.16 3.29 13.11
CA THR A 182 -5.06 3.77 12.05
C THR A 182 -6.45 3.13 12.14
N TYR A 183 -6.51 1.82 12.39
CA TYR A 183 -7.76 1.09 12.60
C TYR A 183 -8.50 1.54 13.86
N SER A 184 -7.78 1.75 14.96
CA SER A 184 -8.34 2.25 16.22
C SER A 184 -8.96 3.63 16.04
N VAL A 185 -8.27 4.55 15.37
CA VAL A 185 -8.79 5.88 15.02
C VAL A 185 -10.03 5.76 14.14
N TYR A 186 -10.00 4.88 13.13
CA TYR A 186 -11.15 4.63 12.26
C TYR A 186 -12.39 4.15 13.03
N ILE A 187 -12.24 3.17 13.94
CA ILE A 187 -13.35 2.70 14.79
C ILE A 187 -13.93 3.84 15.61
N VAL A 188 -13.07 4.61 16.29
CA VAL A 188 -13.52 5.72 17.14
C VAL A 188 -14.30 6.74 16.32
N LEU A 189 -13.81 7.11 15.14
CA LEU A 189 -14.52 8.05 14.27
C LEU A 189 -15.84 7.48 13.74
N LYS A 190 -15.89 6.18 13.43
CA LYS A 190 -17.10 5.47 12.97
C LYS A 190 -18.17 5.34 14.07
N ASP A 191 -17.81 5.44 15.34
CA ASP A 191 -18.77 5.39 16.44
C ASP A 191 -19.29 6.80 16.83
N GLN A 192 -18.66 7.87 16.33
CA GLN A 192 -19.03 9.25 16.62
C GLN A 192 -19.93 9.91 15.55
N PHE A 193 -20.04 9.30 14.36
CA PHE A 193 -20.85 9.78 13.22
C PHE A 193 -21.71 8.65 12.67
#